data_AF-A0A248YNS5-F1
#
_entry.id   AF-A0A248YNS5-F1
#
_cell.length_a   1.000
_cell.length_b   1.000
_cell.length_c   1.000
_cell.angle_alpha   90.00
_cell.angle_beta   90.00
_cell.angle_gamma   90.00
#
_symmetry.space_group_name_H-M   'P 1'
#
loop_
_entity.id
_entity.type
_entity.pdbx_description
1 polymer ?
#
loop_
_entity_poly.entity_id
_entity_poly.type
_entity_poly.pdbx_seq_one_letter_code
_entity_poly.pdbx_strand_id
1 'polypeptide(L)'
;MQPTRFRILVAAAVPLAAAVAVGAVSVTAHAATAGCQVDYAVSSQWPGGFGANVTVTNLGDPVSSWTLTWSFGAGQQVTQAWNTSLSQSGAQVTARNVSYNGNLGTNASTAFGFNGSWNGSNPVPTNFALNGVACNGSTQPTSGPTTGTPTPPPSTAPPTTPPTTPPATPPPTTPPPTGGPQTPNSMGFIGCSMAENVAQGYVADGGRRMWGPYGTGGMVVQNWTSTNSSAWQLFDQQANRYGRPSAVWVQICIFAQNGVTYNEVKQLIANARQHAAAGATIYITGQPLYDAGQSCFLAGSGGPELTDSMARQAAADASQNVTYPGAFRLHSNEVADGCHANTAGQASLGQQALSFWG
;
A
#
# COMPACT_ATOMS: atom_id res chain seq x y z
N MET A 1 17.01 -81.37 47.91
CA MET A 1 18.37 -81.56 47.35
C MET A 1 18.25 -82.45 46.13
N GLN A 2 18.64 -81.91 44.97
CA GLN A 2 18.76 -82.47 43.59
C GLN A 2 17.54 -83.17 42.95
N PRO A 3 17.20 -82.76 41.71
CA PRO A 3 17.54 -83.60 40.55
C PRO A 3 18.14 -82.78 39.38
N THR A 4 19.24 -83.19 38.75
CA THR A 4 19.38 -84.18 37.66
C THR A 4 19.12 -83.61 36.26
N ARG A 5 20.24 -83.23 35.62
CA ARG A 5 20.67 -83.43 34.21
C ARG A 5 19.70 -83.07 33.07
N PHE A 6 20.18 -82.26 32.12
CA PHE A 6 20.29 -82.65 30.70
C PHE A 6 21.30 -81.75 29.98
N ARG A 7 22.32 -82.35 29.35
CA ARG A 7 23.18 -81.71 28.35
C ARG A 7 22.57 -81.97 26.97
N ILE A 8 22.31 -80.92 26.20
CA ILE A 8 22.08 -81.00 24.76
C ILE A 8 22.99 -79.98 24.07
N LEU A 9 23.64 -80.47 23.01
CA LEU A 9 24.66 -79.83 22.17
C LEU A 9 24.04 -78.94 21.08
N VAL A 10 24.76 -77.86 20.78
CA VAL A 10 25.00 -77.23 19.46
C VAL A 10 23.80 -76.77 18.62
N ALA A 11 23.71 -75.45 18.44
CA ALA A 11 23.54 -74.85 17.11
C ALA A 11 24.11 -73.43 17.14
N ALA A 12 25.24 -73.22 16.45
CA ALA A 12 25.73 -71.90 16.12
C ALA A 12 24.78 -71.27 15.09
N ALA A 13 24.11 -70.20 15.48
CA ALA A 13 23.48 -69.28 14.56
C ALA A 13 23.97 -67.89 14.95
N VAL A 14 24.84 -67.32 14.11
CA VAL A 14 25.21 -65.91 14.15
C VAL A 14 24.16 -65.18 13.31
N PRO A 15 23.17 -64.48 13.90
CA PRO A 15 22.44 -63.48 13.16
C PRO A 15 23.30 -62.20 13.10
N LEU A 16 23.62 -61.84 11.86
CA LEU A 16 24.15 -60.54 11.46
C LEU A 16 23.22 -59.45 12.02
N ALA A 17 23.59 -58.82 13.14
CA ALA A 17 22.89 -57.63 13.63
C ALA A 17 23.28 -56.45 12.73
N ALA A 18 22.57 -56.30 11.61
CA ALA A 18 22.60 -55.10 10.82
C ALA A 18 22.13 -53.95 11.71
N ALA A 19 23.02 -53.00 11.98
CA ALA A 19 22.71 -51.74 12.62
C ALA A 19 21.68 -50.99 11.75
N VAL A 20 20.40 -51.09 12.09
CA VAL A 20 19.41 -50.13 11.62
C VAL A 20 19.63 -48.88 12.45
N ALA A 21 20.57 -48.05 12.00
CA ALA A 21 20.53 -46.64 12.34
C ALA A 21 19.20 -46.12 11.78
N VAL A 22 18.20 -45.97 12.64
CA VAL A 22 17.06 -45.11 12.33
C VAL A 22 17.66 -43.71 12.26
N GLY A 23 18.12 -43.34 11.07
CA GLY A 23 18.35 -41.95 10.73
C GLY A 23 17.02 -41.28 10.99
N ALA A 24 16.96 -40.48 12.05
CA ALA A 24 15.96 -39.44 12.12
C ALA A 24 16.13 -38.67 10.81
N VAL A 25 15.22 -38.91 9.87
CA VAL A 25 14.94 -37.92 8.84
C VAL A 25 14.51 -36.72 9.65
N SER A 26 15.46 -35.83 9.87
CA SER A 26 15.18 -34.43 10.02
C SER A 26 14.30 -34.12 8.81
N VAL A 27 12.98 -34.19 9.01
CA VAL A 27 12.11 -33.28 8.29
C VAL A 27 12.68 -31.94 8.69
N THR A 28 13.60 -31.42 7.86
CA THR A 28 13.76 -30.00 7.74
C THR A 28 12.33 -29.54 7.56
N ALA A 29 11.76 -28.93 8.61
CA ALA A 29 10.63 -28.07 8.42
C ALA A 29 11.10 -27.20 7.25
N HIS A 30 10.55 -27.42 6.05
CA HIS A 30 10.71 -26.47 4.97
C HIS A 30 10.28 -25.18 5.64
N ALA A 31 11.24 -24.30 5.90
CA ALA A 31 10.98 -22.96 6.37
C ALA A 31 9.84 -22.49 5.48
N ALA A 32 8.68 -22.22 6.09
CA ALA A 32 7.47 -21.87 5.36
C ALA A 32 7.90 -20.89 4.28
N THR A 33 7.84 -21.34 3.02
CA THR A 33 8.29 -20.53 1.90
C THR A 33 7.53 -19.22 2.03
N ALA A 34 8.25 -18.10 2.12
CA ALA A 34 7.63 -16.79 2.17
C ALA A 34 6.66 -16.72 0.98
N GLY A 35 5.36 -16.71 1.26
CA GLY A 35 4.33 -16.85 0.24
C GLY A 35 4.11 -15.53 -0.49
N CYS A 36 2.88 -15.09 -0.55
CA CYS A 36 2.47 -13.79 -1.05
C CYS A 36 1.99 -12.89 0.09
N GLN A 37 1.97 -11.59 -0.15
CA GLN A 37 1.11 -10.65 0.56
C GLN A 37 0.00 -10.21 -0.40
N VAL A 38 -1.23 -10.12 0.12
CA VAL A 38 -2.38 -9.64 -0.64
C VAL A 38 -3.06 -8.52 0.13
N ASP A 39 -3.12 -7.36 -0.51
CA ASP A 39 -3.89 -6.23 -0.04
C ASP A 39 -5.21 -6.19 -0.81
N TYR A 40 -6.30 -6.47 -0.10
CA TYR A 40 -7.65 -6.43 -0.65
C TYR A 40 -8.38 -5.25 -0.04
N ALA A 41 -8.77 -4.29 -0.87
CA ALA A 41 -9.48 -3.09 -0.47
C ALA A 41 -10.83 -2.99 -1.18
N VAL A 42 -11.91 -2.87 -0.42
CA VAL A 42 -13.22 -2.47 -0.96
C VAL A 42 -13.16 -0.96 -1.18
N SER A 43 -12.97 -0.54 -2.44
CA SER A 43 -12.77 0.86 -2.81
C SER A 43 -14.06 1.67 -2.82
N SER A 44 -15.20 1.01 -3.03
CA SER A 44 -16.54 1.60 -2.96
C SER A 44 -17.59 0.52 -2.72
N GLN A 45 -18.71 0.88 -2.09
CA GLN A 45 -19.83 -0.03 -1.86
C GLN A 45 -21.16 0.73 -1.96
N TRP A 46 -22.17 0.08 -2.53
CA TRP A 46 -23.52 0.60 -2.70
C TRP A 46 -24.55 -0.52 -2.44
N PRO A 47 -25.86 -0.23 -2.38
CA PRO A 47 -26.87 -1.27 -2.22
C PRO A 47 -26.76 -2.34 -3.31
N GLY A 48 -26.43 -3.57 -2.90
CA GLY A 48 -26.31 -4.73 -3.79
C GLY A 48 -24.99 -4.85 -4.56
N GLY A 49 -24.04 -3.92 -4.43
CA GLY A 49 -22.77 -3.99 -5.15
C GLY A 49 -21.58 -3.32 -4.47
N PHE A 50 -20.38 -3.66 -4.93
CA PHE A 50 -19.12 -3.11 -4.43
C PHE A 50 -18.04 -3.13 -5.52
N GLY A 51 -17.07 -2.23 -5.41
CA GLY A 51 -15.81 -2.27 -6.16
C GLY A 51 -14.66 -2.66 -5.23
N ALA A 52 -13.74 -3.48 -5.72
CA ALA A 52 -12.55 -3.89 -4.99
C ALA A 52 -11.27 -3.74 -5.82
N ASN A 53 -10.20 -3.32 -5.16
CA ASN A 53 -8.83 -3.35 -5.68
C ASN A 53 -8.04 -4.42 -4.94
N VAL A 54 -7.23 -5.17 -5.67
CA VAL A 54 -6.40 -6.24 -5.14
C VAL A 54 -4.97 -6.03 -5.61
N THR A 55 -4.05 -5.92 -4.66
CA THR A 55 -2.60 -5.89 -4.92
C THR A 55 -2.00 -7.19 -4.41
N VAL A 56 -1.19 -7.83 -5.25
CA VAL A 56 -0.47 -9.07 -4.91
C VAL A 56 1.02 -8.77 -4.94
N THR A 57 1.69 -9.01 -3.82
CA THR A 57 3.15 -8.93 -3.70
C THR A 57 3.71 -10.34 -3.58
N ASN A 58 4.65 -10.71 -4.46
CA ASN A 58 5.32 -12.00 -4.39
C ASN A 58 6.47 -11.94 -3.37
N LEU A 59 6.40 -12.68 -2.26
CA LEU A 59 7.49 -12.76 -1.28
C LEU A 59 8.36 -14.03 -1.48
N GLY A 60 8.00 -14.87 -2.45
CA GLY A 60 8.72 -16.09 -2.81
C GLY A 60 9.60 -15.92 -4.04
N ASP A 61 9.93 -17.06 -4.67
CA ASP A 61 10.73 -17.08 -5.90
C ASP A 61 10.03 -16.31 -7.05
N PRO A 62 10.78 -15.67 -7.97
CA PRO A 62 10.22 -15.00 -9.13
C PRO A 62 9.32 -15.93 -9.95
N VAL A 63 8.15 -15.44 -10.37
CA VAL A 63 7.22 -16.18 -11.23
C VAL A 63 6.98 -15.44 -12.55
N SER A 64 6.87 -16.19 -13.64
CA SER A 64 6.56 -15.64 -14.98
C SER A 64 5.06 -15.51 -15.26
N SER A 65 4.24 -16.15 -14.43
CA SER A 65 2.78 -16.07 -14.42
C SER A 65 2.27 -16.22 -13.00
N TRP A 66 1.11 -15.64 -12.72
CA TRP A 66 0.49 -15.73 -11.40
C TRP A 66 -0.98 -16.10 -11.49
N THR A 67 -1.41 -16.88 -10.50
CA THR A 67 -2.79 -17.23 -10.23
C THR A 67 -3.06 -16.99 -8.76
N LEU A 68 -3.93 -16.03 -8.45
CA LEU A 68 -4.40 -15.77 -7.10
C LEU A 68 -5.74 -16.44 -6.88
N THR A 69 -5.93 -17.09 -5.74
CA THR A 69 -7.18 -17.75 -5.36
C THR A 69 -7.62 -17.31 -3.97
N TRP A 70 -8.93 -17.18 -3.76
CA TRP A 70 -9.56 -16.93 -2.46
C TRP A 70 -11.02 -17.40 -2.47
N SER A 71 -11.66 -17.42 -1.30
CA SER A 71 -13.09 -17.72 -1.17
C SER A 71 -13.86 -16.56 -0.54
N PHE A 72 -15.03 -16.26 -1.08
CA PHE A 72 -15.98 -15.32 -0.46
C PHE A 72 -16.76 -15.99 0.68
N GLY A 73 -16.92 -15.27 1.79
CA GLY A 73 -17.56 -15.81 3.01
C GLY A 73 -19.06 -15.59 3.10
N ALA A 74 -19.66 -14.70 2.31
CA ALA A 74 -21.06 -14.29 2.46
C ALA A 74 -21.83 -14.22 1.12
N GLY A 75 -21.48 -15.09 0.17
CA GLY A 75 -22.22 -15.23 -1.08
C GLY A 75 -21.96 -14.12 -2.12
N GLN A 76 -20.91 -13.31 -1.95
CA GLN A 76 -20.54 -12.30 -2.93
C GLN A 76 -20.26 -12.92 -4.31
N GLN A 77 -20.60 -12.21 -5.39
CA GLN A 77 -20.38 -12.65 -6.77
C GLN A 77 -19.68 -11.58 -7.59
N VAL A 78 -18.59 -11.91 -8.28
CA VAL A 78 -17.90 -11.00 -9.20
C VAL A 78 -18.75 -10.80 -10.46
N THR A 79 -18.85 -9.56 -10.92
CA THR A 79 -19.65 -9.15 -12.07
C THR A 79 -18.81 -8.62 -13.24
N GLN A 80 -17.70 -7.94 -12.94
CA GLN A 80 -16.77 -7.41 -13.93
C GLN A 80 -15.36 -7.30 -13.32
N ALA A 81 -14.31 -7.54 -14.10
CA ALA A 81 -12.93 -7.39 -13.65
C ALA A 81 -12.06 -6.69 -14.72
N TRP A 82 -10.94 -6.10 -14.30
CA TRP A 82 -9.94 -5.49 -15.17
C TRP A 82 -8.52 -5.80 -14.67
N ASN A 83 -7.55 -5.74 -15.57
CA ASN A 83 -6.13 -6.12 -15.32
C ASN A 83 -5.93 -7.57 -14.83
N THR A 84 -6.94 -8.43 -14.96
CA THR A 84 -6.89 -9.86 -14.63
C THR A 84 -7.89 -10.64 -15.49
N SER A 85 -7.63 -11.92 -15.72
CA SER A 85 -8.64 -12.89 -16.13
C SER A 85 -9.19 -13.57 -14.88
N LEU A 86 -10.37 -13.12 -14.40
CA LEU A 86 -10.98 -13.60 -13.16
C LEU A 86 -12.21 -14.47 -13.45
N SER A 87 -12.28 -15.64 -12.81
CA SER A 87 -13.46 -16.51 -12.80
C SER A 87 -13.88 -16.88 -11.38
N GLN A 88 -15.17 -17.21 -11.21
CA GLN A 88 -15.74 -17.63 -9.95
C GLN A 88 -16.64 -18.86 -10.14
N SER A 89 -16.55 -19.80 -9.19
CA SER A 89 -17.44 -20.96 -9.10
C SER A 89 -17.90 -21.11 -7.65
N GLY A 90 -19.19 -20.89 -7.41
CA GLY A 90 -19.72 -20.81 -6.04
C GLY A 90 -19.02 -19.70 -5.25
N ALA A 91 -18.39 -20.06 -4.12
CA ALA A 91 -17.62 -19.11 -3.30
C ALA A 91 -16.16 -18.93 -3.77
N GLN A 92 -15.63 -19.86 -4.57
CA GLN A 92 -14.22 -19.88 -4.94
C GLN A 92 -13.95 -18.94 -6.12
N VAL A 93 -12.98 -18.04 -5.95
CA VAL A 93 -12.53 -17.10 -6.99
C VAL A 93 -11.11 -17.45 -7.42
N THR A 94 -10.83 -17.30 -8.72
CA THR A 94 -9.52 -17.49 -9.34
C THR A 94 -9.21 -16.30 -10.25
N ALA A 95 -8.20 -15.52 -9.92
CA ALA A 95 -7.69 -14.41 -10.71
C ALA A 95 -6.35 -14.81 -11.35
N ARG A 96 -6.22 -14.68 -12.67
CA ARG A 96 -4.99 -14.96 -13.41
C ARG A 96 -4.43 -13.68 -14.03
N ASN A 97 -3.13 -13.66 -14.23
CA ASN A 97 -2.49 -12.56 -14.97
C ASN A 97 -3.04 -12.44 -16.40
N VAL A 98 -2.99 -11.23 -16.93
CA VAL A 98 -3.12 -10.94 -18.36
C VAL A 98 -1.72 -10.85 -19.00
N SER A 99 -1.65 -10.67 -20.31
CA SER A 99 -0.39 -10.80 -21.08
C SER A 99 0.73 -9.88 -20.62
N TYR A 100 0.43 -8.69 -20.09
CA TYR A 100 1.43 -7.69 -19.73
C TYR A 100 1.85 -7.67 -18.26
N ASN A 101 1.14 -8.39 -17.37
CA ASN A 101 1.38 -8.32 -15.93
C ASN A 101 1.69 -9.68 -15.28
N GLY A 102 2.12 -10.68 -16.06
CA GLY A 102 2.42 -12.03 -15.56
C GLY A 102 3.74 -12.15 -14.80
N ASN A 103 4.77 -11.40 -15.20
CA ASN A 103 6.08 -11.49 -14.57
C ASN A 103 6.08 -10.77 -13.21
N LEU A 104 6.30 -11.52 -12.15
CA LEU A 104 6.28 -11.04 -10.77
C LEU A 104 7.52 -11.56 -10.04
N GLY A 105 8.57 -10.75 -10.04
CA GLY A 105 9.80 -11.04 -9.30
C GLY A 105 9.58 -11.08 -7.78
N THR A 106 10.58 -11.55 -7.04
CA THR A 106 10.57 -11.46 -5.58
C THR A 106 10.47 -10.00 -5.13
N ASN A 107 9.58 -9.73 -4.20
CA ASN A 107 9.15 -8.42 -3.71
C ASN A 107 8.51 -7.49 -4.76
N ALA A 108 8.23 -7.99 -5.98
CA ALA A 108 7.46 -7.23 -6.95
C ALA A 108 5.96 -7.36 -6.68
N SER A 109 5.21 -6.33 -7.07
CA SER A 109 3.76 -6.28 -6.93
C SER A 109 3.05 -6.14 -8.27
N THR A 110 1.83 -6.68 -8.33
CA THR A 110 0.88 -6.48 -9.42
C THR A 110 -0.48 -6.14 -8.83
N ALA A 111 -1.30 -5.38 -9.57
CA ALA A 111 -2.61 -4.94 -9.10
C ALA A 111 -3.70 -5.17 -10.15
N PHE A 112 -4.88 -5.52 -9.68
CA PHE A 112 -6.09 -5.66 -10.47
C PHE A 112 -7.31 -5.21 -9.68
N GLY A 113 -8.46 -5.08 -10.33
CA GLY A 113 -9.70 -4.72 -9.66
C GLY A 113 -10.92 -5.40 -10.27
N PHE A 114 -12.02 -5.35 -9.53
CA PHE A 114 -13.29 -5.92 -9.96
C PHE A 114 -14.47 -5.27 -9.26
N ASN A 115 -15.64 -5.36 -9.90
CA ASN A 115 -16.93 -5.08 -9.30
C ASN A 115 -17.62 -6.40 -8.93
N GLY A 116 -18.28 -6.43 -7.78
CA GLY A 116 -19.06 -7.57 -7.32
C GLY A 116 -20.42 -7.17 -6.75
N SER A 117 -21.28 -8.17 -6.56
CA SER A 117 -22.54 -8.08 -5.84
C SER A 117 -22.42 -8.71 -4.46
N TRP A 118 -23.21 -8.23 -3.52
CA TRP A 118 -23.30 -8.75 -2.15
C TRP A 118 -24.74 -8.65 -1.65
N ASN A 119 -25.11 -9.50 -0.69
CA ASN A 119 -26.43 -9.47 -0.06
C ASN A 119 -26.28 -9.67 1.45
N GLY A 120 -26.82 -8.75 2.25
CA GLY A 120 -26.76 -8.78 3.71
C GLY A 120 -25.42 -8.36 4.29
N SER A 121 -24.31 -9.01 3.92
CA SER A 121 -22.97 -8.66 4.39
C SER A 121 -21.90 -8.77 3.30
N ASN A 122 -20.80 -8.03 3.46
CA ASN A 122 -19.66 -8.04 2.55
C ASN A 122 -18.32 -8.17 3.31
N PRO A 123 -18.07 -9.29 4.01
CA PRO A 123 -16.79 -9.52 4.68
C PRO A 123 -15.67 -9.66 3.65
N VAL A 124 -14.53 -9.05 3.96
CA VAL A 124 -13.33 -9.17 3.14
C VAL A 124 -12.72 -10.58 3.30
N PRO A 125 -12.29 -11.23 2.21
CA PRO A 125 -11.62 -12.52 2.29
C PRO A 125 -10.31 -12.44 3.08
N THR A 126 -9.99 -13.48 3.86
CA THR A 126 -8.76 -13.54 4.67
C THR A 126 -7.76 -14.59 4.17
N ASN A 127 -8.22 -15.55 3.38
CA ASN A 127 -7.41 -16.68 2.93
C ASN A 127 -7.15 -16.56 1.43
N PHE A 128 -5.90 -16.27 1.09
CA PHE A 128 -5.42 -16.17 -0.28
C PHE A 128 -4.32 -17.19 -0.55
N ALA A 129 -4.20 -17.64 -1.79
CA ALA A 129 -3.05 -18.41 -2.25
C ALA A 129 -2.59 -17.95 -3.63
N LEU A 130 -1.28 -17.73 -3.78
CA LEU A 130 -0.61 -17.43 -5.05
C LEU A 130 0.03 -18.71 -5.58
N ASN A 131 -0.36 -19.12 -6.78
CA ASN A 131 0.12 -20.33 -7.45
C ASN A 131 -0.01 -21.60 -6.57
N GLY A 132 -1.06 -21.65 -5.74
CA GLY A 132 -1.32 -22.76 -4.81
C GLY A 132 -0.59 -22.68 -3.48
N VAL A 133 0.28 -21.69 -3.27
CA VAL A 133 0.98 -21.43 -2.01
C VAL A 133 0.20 -20.39 -1.20
N ALA A 134 -0.13 -20.70 0.05
CA ALA A 134 -0.85 -19.78 0.93
C ALA A 134 -0.09 -18.46 1.13
N CYS A 135 -0.82 -17.34 1.06
CA CYS A 135 -0.30 -16.03 1.40
C CYS A 135 -0.17 -15.91 2.92
N ASN A 136 1.06 -15.93 3.43
CA ASN A 136 1.37 -15.81 4.85
C ASN A 136 1.88 -14.40 5.24
N GLY A 137 2.12 -13.51 4.26
CA GLY A 137 2.23 -12.08 4.53
C GLY A 137 0.85 -11.56 4.88
N SER A 138 0.71 -10.73 5.92
CA SER A 138 -0.59 -10.31 6.47
C SER A 138 -1.57 -9.98 5.35
N THR A 139 -2.63 -10.78 5.23
CA THR A 139 -3.78 -10.43 4.40
C THR A 139 -4.46 -9.29 5.15
N GLN A 140 -4.31 -8.04 4.68
CA GLN A 140 -4.90 -6.89 5.35
C GLN A 140 -6.25 -6.58 4.71
N PRO A 141 -7.38 -7.07 5.28
CA PRO A 141 -8.69 -6.60 4.87
C PRO A 141 -8.85 -5.15 5.30
N THR A 142 -8.82 -4.21 4.34
CA THR A 142 -9.17 -2.81 4.60
C THR A 142 -10.64 -2.62 4.25
N SER A 143 -11.52 -2.76 5.24
CA SER A 143 -12.91 -2.33 5.09
C SER A 143 -12.99 -0.81 5.21
N GLY A 144 -13.40 -0.14 4.14
CA GLY A 144 -13.78 1.28 4.18
C GLY A 144 -14.97 1.53 5.12
N PRO A 145 -15.27 2.79 5.48
CA PRO A 145 -16.18 3.11 6.57
C PRO A 145 -17.60 2.63 6.31
N THR A 146 -18.15 1.84 7.23
CA THR A 146 -19.59 1.65 7.39
C THR A 146 -20.22 2.95 7.87
N THR A 147 -21.03 3.60 7.04
CA THR A 147 -22.02 4.58 7.48
C THR A 147 -23.01 3.89 8.43
N GLY A 148 -22.99 4.26 9.70
CA GLY A 148 -23.96 3.83 10.69
C GLY A 148 -25.39 4.26 10.34
N THR A 149 -26.34 3.37 10.60
CA THR A 149 -27.78 3.54 10.48
C THR A 149 -28.30 4.67 11.40
N PRO A 150 -29.00 5.69 10.91
CA PRO A 150 -29.88 6.51 11.74
C PRO A 150 -31.23 5.81 11.93
N THR A 151 -31.76 5.86 13.15
CA THR A 151 -33.10 5.41 13.56
C THR A 151 -34.20 5.98 12.65
N PRO A 152 -35.22 5.18 12.22
CA PRO A 152 -36.25 5.67 11.31
C PRO A 152 -37.30 6.55 12.03
N PRO A 153 -37.71 7.71 11.47
CA PRO A 153 -38.95 8.40 11.83
C PRO A 153 -40.17 7.70 11.18
N PRO A 154 -41.41 7.92 11.66
CA PRO A 154 -42.56 7.11 11.28
C PRO A 154 -42.98 7.28 9.81
N SER A 155 -43.43 6.16 9.25
CA SER A 155 -43.86 5.95 7.86
C SER A 155 -44.95 6.91 7.41
N THR A 156 -44.71 7.58 6.27
CA THR A 156 -45.76 8.06 5.36
C THR A 156 -45.52 7.44 3.99
N ALA A 157 -46.61 7.08 3.31
CA ALA A 157 -46.59 6.26 2.09
C ALA A 157 -45.87 6.93 0.90
N PRO A 158 -45.24 6.16 -0.01
CA PRO A 158 -44.55 6.70 -1.18
C PRO A 158 -45.51 7.34 -2.21
N PRO A 159 -45.09 8.39 -2.95
CA PRO A 159 -45.87 8.94 -4.05
C PRO A 159 -45.90 8.00 -5.26
N THR A 160 -47.03 7.93 -5.96
CA THR A 160 -47.33 7.00 -7.06
C THR A 160 -47.07 7.54 -8.48
N THR A 161 -46.15 8.49 -8.66
CA THR A 161 -45.86 9.04 -10.01
C THR A 161 -44.37 9.05 -10.34
N PRO A 162 -43.94 8.43 -11.46
CA PRO A 162 -42.57 8.54 -11.98
C PRO A 162 -42.22 9.99 -12.36
N PRO A 163 -40.96 10.46 -12.16
CA PRO A 163 -40.54 11.79 -12.61
C PRO A 163 -40.43 11.81 -14.14
N THR A 164 -41.14 12.74 -14.78
CA THR A 164 -41.15 12.94 -16.25
C THR A 164 -40.15 13.99 -16.73
N THR A 165 -39.05 14.23 -16.01
CA THR A 165 -38.06 15.24 -16.42
C THR A 165 -36.64 14.68 -16.32
N PRO A 166 -35.87 14.61 -17.44
CA PRO A 166 -34.44 14.30 -17.38
C PRO A 166 -33.70 15.34 -16.52
N PRO A 167 -32.65 14.96 -15.77
CA PRO A 167 -31.79 15.91 -15.08
C PRO A 167 -31.13 16.86 -16.08
N ALA A 168 -31.61 18.10 -16.13
CA ALA A 168 -31.04 19.16 -16.94
C ALA A 168 -29.84 19.81 -16.24
N THR A 169 -28.78 19.05 -15.94
CA THR A 169 -27.41 19.59 -15.83
C THR A 169 -26.40 18.44 -15.88
N PRO A 170 -25.42 18.43 -16.80
CA PRO A 170 -24.29 17.52 -16.71
C PRO A 170 -23.47 17.80 -15.44
N PRO A 171 -22.76 16.80 -14.87
CA PRO A 171 -21.73 17.06 -13.86
C PRO A 171 -20.73 18.10 -14.40
N PRO A 172 -20.15 18.98 -13.56
CA PRO A 172 -19.22 20.00 -14.02
C PRO A 172 -18.00 19.33 -14.63
N THR A 173 -17.97 19.22 -15.95
CA THR A 173 -16.78 18.95 -16.74
C THR A 173 -16.00 20.25 -16.85
N THR A 174 -15.42 20.71 -15.75
CA THR A 174 -14.34 21.69 -15.84
C THR A 174 -13.14 20.93 -16.39
N PRO A 175 -12.60 21.29 -17.57
CA PRO A 175 -11.31 20.75 -18.00
C PRO A 175 -10.26 21.07 -16.91
N PRO A 176 -9.21 20.23 -16.75
CA PRO A 176 -8.06 20.63 -15.95
C PRO A 176 -7.61 22.02 -16.44
N PRO A 177 -7.26 22.98 -15.57
CA PRO A 177 -6.80 24.27 -16.06
C PRO A 177 -5.62 24.02 -17.00
N THR A 178 -5.80 24.39 -18.27
CA THR A 178 -4.72 24.48 -19.26
C THR A 178 -3.82 25.62 -18.80
N GLY A 179 -2.90 25.31 -17.88
CA GLY A 179 -1.86 26.22 -17.43
C GLY A 179 -0.71 26.21 -18.42
N GLY A 180 -0.40 27.38 -18.99
CA GLY A 180 0.82 27.63 -19.77
C GLY A 180 2.10 27.48 -18.93
N PRO A 181 3.23 28.06 -19.37
CA PRO A 181 4.53 27.91 -18.71
C PRO A 181 4.43 28.26 -17.21
N GLN A 182 4.71 27.29 -16.34
CA GLN A 182 4.55 27.49 -14.91
C GLN A 182 5.60 28.51 -14.41
N THR A 183 5.11 29.54 -13.73
CA THR A 183 5.86 30.68 -13.17
C THR A 183 6.94 30.22 -12.19
N PRO A 184 7.98 31.03 -11.94
CA PRO A 184 9.14 30.73 -11.08
C PRO A 184 8.71 30.49 -9.63
N ASN A 185 8.13 29.32 -9.35
CA ASN A 185 7.59 28.82 -8.08
C ASN A 185 6.96 27.42 -8.29
N SER A 186 7.49 26.59 -9.19
CA SER A 186 6.98 25.23 -9.40
C SER A 186 7.70 24.25 -8.47
N MET A 187 6.94 23.52 -7.65
CA MET A 187 7.42 22.52 -6.71
C MET A 187 6.89 21.15 -7.09
N GLY A 188 7.79 20.22 -7.39
CA GLY A 188 7.47 18.80 -7.43
C GLY A 188 7.50 18.22 -6.02
N PHE A 189 6.82 17.12 -5.78
CA PHE A 189 6.95 16.42 -4.49
C PHE A 189 7.09 14.91 -4.71
N ILE A 190 7.74 14.26 -3.75
CA ILE A 190 7.94 12.81 -3.67
C ILE A 190 7.72 12.37 -2.23
N GLY A 191 7.19 11.18 -2.02
CA GLY A 191 6.88 10.68 -0.68
C GLY A 191 5.70 9.71 -0.68
N CYS A 192 5.02 9.51 0.44
CA CYS A 192 3.82 8.65 0.49
C CYS A 192 2.53 9.35 0.05
N SER A 193 1.44 8.58 0.07
CA SER A 193 0.06 9.05 0.03
C SER A 193 -0.20 10.21 1.01
N MET A 194 0.54 10.29 2.10
CA MET A 194 0.41 11.39 3.04
C MET A 194 0.98 12.71 2.49
N ALA A 195 2.05 12.66 1.70
CA ALA A 195 2.53 13.84 0.99
C ALA A 195 1.46 14.35 0.01
N GLU A 196 0.73 13.43 -0.61
CA GLU A 196 -0.43 13.76 -1.43
C GLU A 196 -1.57 14.37 -0.60
N ASN A 197 -1.87 13.88 0.60
CA ASN A 197 -2.87 14.49 1.49
C ASN A 197 -2.52 15.95 1.85
N VAL A 198 -1.26 16.23 2.18
CA VAL A 198 -0.78 17.60 2.43
C VAL A 198 -0.89 18.46 1.17
N ALA A 199 -0.47 17.94 0.01
CA ALA A 199 -0.51 18.69 -1.25
C ALA A 199 -1.96 19.01 -1.69
N GLN A 200 -2.87 18.05 -1.53
CA GLN A 200 -4.30 18.23 -1.76
C GLN A 200 -4.88 19.32 -0.84
N GLY A 201 -4.61 19.24 0.46
CA GLY A 201 -5.00 20.25 1.43
C GLY A 201 -4.43 21.63 1.10
N TYR A 202 -3.13 21.70 0.80
CA TYR A 202 -2.42 22.93 0.47
C TYR A 202 -3.08 23.67 -0.68
N VAL A 203 -3.38 22.97 -1.79
CA VAL A 203 -4.05 23.60 -2.93
C VAL A 203 -5.51 23.90 -2.66
N ALA A 204 -6.22 23.04 -1.91
CA ALA A 204 -7.61 23.31 -1.50
C ALA A 204 -7.71 24.61 -0.70
N ASP A 205 -6.70 24.91 0.09
CA ASP A 205 -6.63 26.12 0.91
C ASP A 205 -6.00 27.33 0.16
N GLY A 206 -5.76 27.20 -1.15
CA GLY A 206 -5.33 28.30 -2.01
C GLY A 206 -3.82 28.38 -2.29
N GLY A 207 -3.06 27.36 -1.89
CA GLY A 207 -1.64 27.22 -2.19
C GLY A 207 -1.37 27.03 -3.68
N ARG A 208 -0.25 27.56 -4.18
CA ARG A 208 0.00 27.69 -5.64
C ARG A 208 1.35 27.17 -6.10
N ARG A 209 2.21 26.75 -5.18
CA ARG A 209 3.60 26.37 -5.47
C ARG A 209 3.75 24.93 -5.98
N MET A 210 2.85 24.02 -5.67
CA MET A 210 2.97 22.60 -6.03
C MET A 210 2.38 22.29 -7.41
N TRP A 211 2.94 21.29 -8.10
CA TRP A 211 2.32 20.73 -9.31
C TRP A 211 0.93 20.17 -9.01
N GLY A 212 -0.02 20.41 -9.92
CA GLY A 212 -1.33 19.77 -9.91
C GLY A 212 -1.67 19.21 -11.29
N PRO A 213 -2.21 17.97 -11.41
CA PRO A 213 -2.54 17.05 -10.33
C PRO A 213 -1.32 16.22 -9.86
N TYR A 214 -1.43 15.67 -8.66
CA TYR A 214 -0.35 15.10 -7.85
C TYR A 214 0.06 13.70 -8.35
N GLY A 215 1.19 13.64 -9.07
CA GLY A 215 1.35 12.63 -10.13
C GLY A 215 2.41 11.55 -9.95
N THR A 216 3.04 11.41 -8.79
CA THR A 216 4.03 10.32 -8.60
C THR A 216 3.46 9.08 -7.92
N GLY A 217 2.34 9.20 -7.23
CA GLY A 217 1.86 8.16 -6.31
C GLY A 217 2.75 8.05 -5.07
N GLY A 218 2.17 7.58 -3.97
CA GLY A 218 2.87 7.39 -2.71
C GLY A 218 3.88 6.24 -2.77
N MET A 219 5.15 6.48 -2.41
CA MET A 219 6.23 5.49 -2.42
C MET A 219 7.17 5.66 -1.22
N VAL A 220 7.76 4.56 -0.75
CA VAL A 220 8.77 4.56 0.34
C VAL A 220 10.14 4.99 -0.18
N VAL A 221 11.05 5.38 0.71
CA VAL A 221 12.39 5.87 0.37
C VAL A 221 13.12 4.95 -0.63
N GLN A 222 13.02 3.63 -0.46
CA GLN A 222 13.71 2.64 -1.30
C GLN A 222 13.29 2.69 -2.77
N ASN A 223 12.09 3.16 -3.10
CA ASN A 223 11.67 3.34 -4.49
C ASN A 223 12.42 4.46 -5.20
N TRP A 224 13.09 5.34 -4.45
CA TRP A 224 13.69 6.57 -4.97
C TRP A 224 15.23 6.57 -4.90
N THR A 225 15.85 5.53 -4.34
CA THR A 225 17.32 5.45 -4.17
C THR A 225 18.06 5.15 -5.47
N SER A 226 17.38 4.58 -6.48
CA SER A 226 17.89 4.43 -7.85
C SER A 226 17.33 5.52 -8.76
N THR A 227 18.19 6.27 -9.46
CA THR A 227 17.80 7.37 -10.36
C THR A 227 16.96 6.93 -11.56
N ASN A 228 17.00 5.64 -11.92
CA ASN A 228 16.24 5.10 -13.06
C ASN A 228 14.99 4.31 -12.61
N SER A 229 14.56 4.48 -11.36
CA SER A 229 13.39 3.77 -10.84
C SER A 229 12.09 4.20 -11.54
N SER A 230 11.08 3.33 -11.50
CA SER A 230 9.73 3.67 -11.97
C SER A 230 9.17 4.90 -11.23
N ALA A 231 9.58 5.13 -9.98
CA ALA A 231 9.20 6.30 -9.20
C ALA A 231 9.67 7.60 -9.87
N TRP A 232 10.95 7.65 -10.25
CA TRP A 232 11.50 8.80 -10.97
C TRP A 232 10.93 8.94 -12.37
N GLN A 233 10.60 7.84 -13.06
CA GLN A 233 9.92 7.93 -14.35
C GLN A 233 8.55 8.63 -14.24
N LEU A 234 7.78 8.37 -13.17
CA LEU A 234 6.52 9.08 -12.91
C LEU A 234 6.75 10.55 -12.56
N PHE A 235 7.78 10.86 -11.77
CA PHE A 235 8.17 12.24 -11.48
C PHE A 235 8.57 12.99 -12.75
N ASP A 236 9.36 12.37 -13.62
CA ASP A 236 9.83 12.95 -14.88
C ASP A 236 8.68 13.17 -15.87
N GLN A 237 7.64 12.33 -15.86
CA GLN A 237 6.41 12.60 -16.63
C GLN A 237 5.75 13.92 -16.18
N GLN A 238 5.69 14.19 -14.88
CA GLN A 238 5.19 15.47 -14.36
C GLN A 238 6.13 16.62 -14.72
N ALA A 239 7.45 16.42 -14.59
CA ALA A 239 8.45 17.41 -14.98
C ALA A 239 8.38 17.75 -16.48
N ASN A 240 8.09 16.77 -17.34
CA ASN A 240 7.91 16.99 -18.78
C ASN A 240 6.63 17.78 -19.09
N ARG A 241 5.59 17.64 -18.25
CA ARG A 241 4.33 18.36 -18.39
C ARG A 241 4.40 19.79 -17.86
N TYR A 242 5.07 19.99 -16.74
CA TYR A 242 5.05 21.25 -15.98
C TYR A 242 6.38 22.02 -16.00
N GLY A 243 7.40 21.46 -16.64
CA GLY A 243 8.79 21.91 -16.53
C GLY A 243 9.46 21.32 -15.29
N ARG A 244 10.79 21.15 -15.34
CA ARG A 244 11.57 20.69 -14.18
C ARG A 244 11.40 21.69 -13.03
N PRO A 245 11.12 21.21 -11.80
CA PRO A 245 10.70 22.11 -10.74
C PRO A 245 11.90 22.85 -10.14
N SER A 246 11.72 24.12 -9.79
CA SER A 246 12.69 24.93 -9.05
C SER A 246 12.75 24.61 -7.57
N ALA A 247 11.82 23.78 -7.07
CA ALA A 247 11.87 23.21 -5.73
C ALA A 247 11.36 21.76 -5.73
N VAL A 248 11.87 20.91 -4.84
CA VAL A 248 11.29 19.58 -4.59
C VAL A 248 11.02 19.41 -3.12
N TRP A 249 9.80 19.01 -2.78
CA TRP A 249 9.47 18.57 -1.45
C TRP A 249 9.59 17.04 -1.33
N VAL A 250 10.44 16.61 -0.42
CA VAL A 250 10.74 15.20 -0.12
C VAL A 250 10.10 14.85 1.21
N GLN A 251 9.12 13.95 1.22
CA GLN A 251 8.64 13.34 2.44
C GLN A 251 9.28 11.96 2.61
N ILE A 252 10.09 11.80 3.64
CA ILE A 252 10.71 10.52 3.99
C ILE A 252 9.60 9.56 4.40
N CYS A 253 9.32 8.58 3.55
CA CYS A 253 8.28 7.59 3.76
C CYS A 253 8.89 6.22 4.05
N ILE A 254 8.38 5.55 5.09
CA ILE A 254 8.73 4.17 5.41
C ILE A 254 7.49 3.31 5.63
N PHE A 255 7.70 2.00 5.57
CA PHE A 255 6.86 1.02 6.23
C PHE A 255 7.61 0.38 7.39
N ALA A 256 6.87 -0.12 8.38
CA ALA A 256 7.39 -0.70 9.62
C ALA A 256 8.50 -1.73 9.40
N GLN A 257 8.36 -2.54 8.36
CA GLN A 257 9.25 -3.65 8.03
C GLN A 257 10.58 -3.19 7.42
N ASN A 258 10.59 -2.03 6.75
CA ASN A 258 11.70 -1.60 5.90
C ASN A 258 12.56 -0.54 6.57
N GLY A 259 11.95 0.30 7.42
CA GLY A 259 12.64 1.44 8.05
C GLY A 259 13.29 2.36 7.02
N VAL A 260 14.28 3.12 7.48
CA VAL A 260 15.12 3.97 6.64
C VAL A 260 16.49 4.16 7.27
N THR A 261 17.53 4.16 6.44
CA THR A 261 18.88 4.57 6.83
C THR A 261 19.17 5.98 6.36
N TYR A 262 20.06 6.68 7.06
CA TYR A 262 20.47 8.03 6.65
C TYR A 262 21.20 8.04 5.29
N ASN A 263 21.85 6.95 4.89
CA ASN A 263 22.46 6.83 3.56
C ASN A 263 21.41 6.83 2.44
N GLU A 264 20.29 6.14 2.63
CA GLU A 264 19.19 6.16 1.67
C GLU A 264 18.55 7.56 1.59
N VAL A 265 18.45 8.29 2.70
CA VAL A 265 17.98 9.68 2.71
C VAL A 265 18.92 10.59 1.91
N LYS A 266 20.23 10.45 2.06
CA LYS A 266 21.21 11.19 1.23
C LYS A 266 21.07 10.86 -0.25
N GLN A 267 20.88 9.58 -0.59
CA GLN A 267 20.66 9.15 -1.99
C GLN A 267 19.36 9.72 -2.56
N LEU A 268 18.26 9.66 -1.81
CA LEU A 268 16.98 10.26 -2.14
C LEU A 268 17.12 11.77 -2.45
N ILE A 269 17.81 12.52 -1.59
CA ILE A 269 18.08 13.96 -1.78
C ILE A 269 18.92 14.19 -3.04
N ALA A 270 20.01 13.43 -3.21
CA ALA A 270 20.88 13.55 -4.37
C ALA A 270 20.11 13.29 -5.68
N ASN A 271 19.27 12.25 -5.71
CA ASN A 271 18.45 11.92 -6.86
C ASN A 271 17.40 13.01 -7.12
N ALA A 272 16.73 13.53 -6.09
CA ALA A 272 15.80 14.65 -6.24
C ALA A 272 16.44 15.85 -6.95
N ARG A 273 17.71 16.17 -6.65
CA ARG A 273 18.45 17.22 -7.36
C ARG A 273 18.73 16.90 -8.83
N GLN A 274 18.97 15.64 -9.15
CA GLN A 274 19.22 15.21 -10.53
C GLN A 274 17.98 15.31 -11.42
N HIS A 275 16.78 15.14 -10.85
CA HIS A 275 15.52 15.26 -11.58
C HIS A 275 14.94 16.69 -11.53
N ALA A 276 15.29 17.48 -10.52
CA ALA A 276 14.87 18.88 -10.39
C ALA A 276 15.62 19.84 -11.34
N ALA A 277 15.17 21.09 -11.46
CA ALA A 277 15.94 22.10 -12.18
C ALA A 277 17.31 22.37 -11.49
N ALA A 278 18.30 22.82 -12.26
CA ALA A 278 19.59 23.21 -11.69
C ALA A 278 19.41 24.28 -10.60
N GLY A 279 20.01 24.08 -9.43
CA GLY A 279 19.86 24.99 -8.29
C GLY A 279 18.54 24.86 -7.54
N ALA A 280 17.72 23.84 -7.79
CA ALA A 280 16.45 23.67 -7.09
C ALA A 280 16.62 23.54 -5.57
N THR A 281 15.71 24.20 -4.84
CA THR A 281 15.61 24.06 -3.38
C THR A 281 15.01 22.70 -3.03
N ILE A 282 15.61 21.99 -2.06
CA ILE A 282 15.05 20.72 -1.58
C ILE A 282 14.49 20.96 -0.19
N TYR A 283 13.18 20.78 -0.04
CA TYR A 283 12.51 20.72 1.25
C TYR A 283 12.42 19.26 1.68
N ILE A 284 12.65 18.97 2.96
CA ILE A 284 12.56 17.60 3.47
C ILE A 284 11.73 17.53 4.74
N THR A 285 10.86 16.53 4.85
CA THR A 285 10.06 16.26 6.05
C THR A 285 9.99 14.76 6.34
N GLY A 286 9.65 14.40 7.57
CA GLY A 286 9.17 13.04 7.87
C GLY A 286 7.70 12.84 7.45
N GLN A 287 7.20 11.62 7.64
CA GLN A 287 5.76 11.38 7.73
C GLN A 287 5.16 12.22 8.87
N PRO A 288 3.90 12.67 8.76
CA PRO A 288 3.26 13.44 9.82
C PRO A 288 3.31 12.70 11.15
N LEU A 289 3.56 13.47 12.20
CA LEU A 289 3.48 13.01 13.57
C LEU A 289 2.02 13.03 14.03
N TYR A 290 1.71 12.19 15.02
CA TYR A 290 0.36 12.09 15.58
C TYR A 290 0.35 12.58 17.03
N ASP A 291 -0.84 12.72 17.59
CA ASP A 291 -1.00 12.97 19.02
C ASP A 291 -0.43 11.81 19.86
N ALA A 292 -0.08 12.10 21.12
CA ALA A 292 0.54 11.12 22.00
C ALA A 292 -0.33 9.85 22.13
N GLY A 293 0.31 8.69 21.95
CA GLY A 293 -0.37 7.39 21.98
C GLY A 293 -0.97 6.95 20.64
N GLN A 294 -0.85 7.77 19.59
CA GLN A 294 -1.21 7.41 18.23
C GLN A 294 0.03 7.37 17.33
N SER A 295 -0.03 6.53 16.31
CA SER A 295 0.98 6.48 15.24
C SER A 295 0.34 5.87 14.00
N CYS A 296 0.93 6.14 12.84
CA CYS A 296 0.59 5.40 11.64
C CYS A 296 1.08 3.96 11.73
N PHE A 297 0.14 3.02 11.82
CA PHE A 297 0.44 1.59 11.91
C PHE A 297 1.28 1.07 10.73
N LEU A 298 1.13 1.66 9.53
CA LEU A 298 1.91 1.29 8.34
C LEU A 298 3.40 1.58 8.50
N ALA A 299 3.74 2.67 9.18
CA ALA A 299 5.13 3.06 9.46
C ALA A 299 5.71 2.34 10.69
N GLY A 300 4.86 1.68 11.47
CA GLY A 300 5.23 1.01 12.72
C GLY A 300 5.29 1.96 13.91
N SER A 301 5.45 1.38 15.10
CA SER A 301 5.62 2.16 16.33
C SER A 301 6.91 2.99 16.25
N GLY A 302 6.80 4.31 16.40
CA GLY A 302 7.96 5.22 16.29
C GLY A 302 8.40 5.53 14.86
N GLY A 303 7.70 5.00 13.84
CA GLY A 303 8.06 5.19 12.44
C GLY A 303 8.00 6.66 12.00
N PRO A 304 6.89 7.38 12.22
CA PRO A 304 6.81 8.81 11.92
C PRO A 304 7.90 9.62 12.62
N GLU A 305 8.16 9.35 13.90
CA GLU A 305 9.22 9.98 14.69
C GLU A 305 10.60 9.70 14.10
N LEU A 306 10.86 8.46 13.67
CA LEU A 306 12.10 8.09 12.98
C LEU A 306 12.26 8.92 11.70
N THR A 307 11.24 9.00 10.85
CA THR A 307 11.33 9.77 9.60
C THR A 307 11.50 11.27 9.85
N ASP A 308 10.84 11.84 10.86
CA ASP A 308 11.03 13.23 11.27
C ASP A 308 12.45 13.47 11.79
N SER A 309 12.99 12.55 12.59
CA SER A 309 14.37 12.61 13.08
C SER A 309 15.38 12.60 11.93
N MET A 310 15.14 11.80 10.89
CA MET A 310 15.99 11.73 9.69
C MET A 310 15.90 13.01 8.86
N ALA A 311 14.73 13.63 8.76
CA ALA A 311 14.56 14.91 8.08
C ALA A 311 15.30 16.04 8.82
N ARG A 312 15.22 16.06 10.15
CA ARG A 312 16.00 16.99 10.99
C ARG A 312 17.50 16.74 10.85
N GLN A 313 17.92 15.48 10.85
CA GLN A 313 19.33 15.13 10.64
C GLN A 313 19.83 15.62 9.27
N ALA A 314 19.04 15.44 8.21
CA ALA A 314 19.37 15.92 6.88
C ALA A 314 19.48 17.45 6.82
N ALA A 315 18.63 18.18 7.52
CA ALA A 315 18.71 19.64 7.59
C ALA A 315 19.88 20.14 8.45
N ALA A 316 20.31 19.38 9.46
CA ALA A 316 21.50 19.70 10.25
C ALA A 316 22.81 19.40 9.49
N ASP A 317 22.77 18.49 8.52
CA ASP A 317 23.90 18.17 7.66
C ASP A 317 24.02 19.19 6.52
N ALA A 318 24.90 20.17 6.71
CA ALA A 318 25.15 21.23 5.74
C ALA A 318 25.53 20.72 4.34
N SER A 319 26.08 19.50 4.23
CA SER A 319 26.41 18.90 2.92
C SER A 319 25.18 18.55 2.08
N GLN A 320 24.02 18.35 2.71
CA GLN A 320 22.78 18.03 2.01
C GLN A 320 22.09 19.28 1.46
N ASN A 321 22.35 20.46 2.05
CA ASN A 321 21.78 21.75 1.64
C ASN A 321 20.25 21.71 1.44
N VAL A 322 19.54 21.15 2.42
CA VAL A 322 18.08 21.01 2.42
C VAL A 322 17.43 21.91 3.46
N THR A 323 16.14 22.18 3.30
CA THR A 323 15.35 22.96 4.25
C THR A 323 14.29 22.08 4.91
N TYR A 324 14.30 21.99 6.24
CA TYR A 324 13.25 21.31 6.99
C TYR A 324 12.18 22.34 7.41
N PRO A 325 10.93 22.24 6.92
CA PRO A 325 9.88 23.20 7.20
C PRO A 325 9.25 23.04 8.59
N GLY A 326 9.53 21.94 9.27
CA GLY A 326 8.84 21.53 10.49
C GLY A 326 8.12 20.20 10.31
N ALA A 327 7.70 19.63 11.43
CA ALA A 327 6.91 18.40 11.42
C ALA A 327 5.46 18.75 11.08
N PHE A 328 4.91 18.09 10.08
CA PHE A 328 3.47 18.03 9.90
C PHE A 328 2.84 17.22 11.02
N ARG A 329 1.67 17.62 11.49
CA ARG A 329 0.95 16.94 12.57
C ARG A 329 -0.49 16.66 12.19
N LEU A 330 -0.99 15.50 12.60
CA LEU A 330 -2.40 15.12 12.54
C LEU A 330 -2.91 14.85 13.95
N HIS A 331 -4.06 15.44 14.26
CA HIS A 331 -4.75 15.19 15.52
C HIS A 331 -5.67 13.96 15.44
N SER A 332 -6.06 13.40 16.59
CA SER A 332 -6.88 12.17 16.62
C SER A 332 -8.15 12.21 15.77
N ASN A 333 -8.81 13.38 15.69
CA ASN A 333 -10.04 13.60 14.91
C ASN A 333 -9.79 13.94 13.43
N GLU A 334 -8.53 14.04 13.02
CA GLU A 334 -8.09 14.40 11.66
C GLU A 334 -7.62 13.17 10.86
N VAL A 335 -7.62 11.99 11.47
CA VAL A 335 -7.18 10.73 10.87
C VAL A 335 -8.39 9.91 10.42
N ALA A 336 -8.34 9.37 9.19
CA ALA A 336 -9.42 8.57 8.60
C ALA A 336 -9.33 7.07 8.97
N ASP A 337 -8.13 6.50 8.90
CA ASP A 337 -7.91 5.04 8.92
C ASP A 337 -6.74 4.63 9.83
N GLY A 338 -6.39 5.46 10.81
CA GLY A 338 -5.24 5.26 11.69
C GLY A 338 -3.89 5.66 11.08
N CYS A 339 -3.86 6.07 9.80
CA CYS A 339 -2.67 6.63 9.15
C CYS A 339 -3.00 7.89 8.36
N HIS A 340 -3.93 7.81 7.41
CA HIS A 340 -4.24 8.85 6.44
C HIS A 340 -5.09 9.96 7.01
N ALA A 341 -4.93 11.17 6.47
CA ALA A 341 -5.76 12.29 6.83
C ALA A 341 -7.20 12.11 6.29
N ASN A 342 -8.21 12.40 7.12
CA ASN A 342 -9.56 12.63 6.63
C ASN A 342 -9.68 14.05 6.04
N THR A 343 -10.87 14.47 5.62
CA THR A 343 -11.07 15.81 5.04
C THR A 343 -10.63 16.95 5.98
N ALA A 344 -10.89 16.84 7.29
CA ALA A 344 -10.43 17.83 8.27
C ALA A 344 -8.91 17.81 8.43
N GLY A 345 -8.30 16.61 8.45
CA GLY A 345 -6.84 16.48 8.47
C GLY A 345 -6.15 16.98 7.22
N GLN A 346 -6.74 16.79 6.04
CA GLN A 346 -6.21 17.36 4.81
C GLN A 346 -6.20 18.89 4.88
N ALA A 347 -7.29 19.52 5.36
CA ALA A 347 -7.31 20.97 5.59
C ALA A 347 -6.26 21.40 6.63
N SER A 348 -6.14 20.70 7.76
CA SER A 348 -5.14 20.99 8.79
C SER A 348 -3.71 20.92 8.27
N LEU A 349 -3.38 19.86 7.53
CA LEU A 349 -2.09 19.68 6.86
C LEU A 349 -1.86 20.74 5.78
N GLY A 350 -2.90 21.13 5.04
CA GLY A 350 -2.89 22.21 4.06
C GLY A 350 -2.54 23.56 4.66
N GLN A 351 -3.19 23.93 5.77
CA GLN A 351 -2.85 25.13 6.54
C GLN A 351 -1.42 25.11 7.08
N GLN A 352 -0.95 23.98 7.59
CA GLN A 352 0.44 23.82 8.01
C GLN A 352 1.40 24.04 6.83
N ALA A 353 1.09 23.51 5.65
CA ALA A 353 1.89 23.67 4.45
C ALA A 353 1.89 25.13 3.95
N LEU A 354 0.73 25.80 3.96
CA LEU A 354 0.58 27.23 3.65
C LEU A 354 1.39 28.11 4.58
N SER A 355 1.42 27.78 5.89
CA SER A 355 2.17 28.56 6.88
C SER A 355 3.66 28.66 6.55
N PHE A 356 4.19 27.67 5.82
CA PHE A 356 5.59 27.62 5.42
C PHE A 356 5.83 28.06 3.96
N TRP A 357 5.03 27.59 3.01
CA TRP A 357 5.27 27.82 1.58
C TRP A 357 4.51 29.01 0.98
N GLY A 358 3.54 29.60 1.69
CA GLY A 358 2.62 30.61 1.15
C GLY A 358 1.84 30.09 -0.05
#